data_AF-A0A8C2UQP8-F1
#
_entry.id   AF-A0A8C2UQP8-F1
#
_cell.length_a   1.000
_cell.length_b   1.000
_cell.length_c   1.000
_cell.angle_alpha   90.00
_cell.angle_beta   90.00
_cell.angle_gamma   90.00
#
_symmetry.space_group_name_H-M   'P 1'
#
loop_
_entity.id
_entity.type
_entity.pdbx_description
1 polymer ?
#
loop_
_entity_poly.entity_id
_entity_poly.type
_entity_poly.pdbx_seq_one_letter_code
_entity_poly.pdbx_strand_id
1 'polypeptide(L)' 'MEYLRDCASRTPGHVLCCECGVPISPNPANICVACLRSKVDISQGIPKQVSISFCKQCQRYFQPPGAWVQCALESR' A
#
# COMPACT_ATOMS: atom_id res chain seq x y z
N MET A 1 32.40 27.00 37.44
CA MET A 1 30.95 26.99 37.20
C MET A 1 30.72 26.24 35.90
N GLU A 2 30.88 24.93 35.97
CA GLU A 2 30.73 24.03 34.82
C GLU A 2 29.24 23.76 34.64
N TYR A 3 28.66 24.39 33.64
CA TYR A 3 27.31 24.10 33.17
C TYR A 3 27.36 22.76 32.41
N LEU A 4 27.20 21.66 33.12
CA LEU A 4 26.86 20.39 32.49
C LEU A 4 25.48 20.56 31.84
N ARG A 5 25.47 20.87 30.55
CA ARG A 5 24.30 20.66 29.70
C ARG A 5 24.12 19.15 29.63
N ASP A 6 23.18 18.65 30.42
CA ASP A 6 22.68 17.30 30.27
C ASP A 6 22.22 17.15 28.82
N CYS A 7 22.95 16.33 28.06
CA CYS A 7 22.52 15.91 26.73
C CYS A 7 21.38 14.92 26.94
N ALA A 8 20.22 15.44 27.36
CA ALA A 8 19.02 14.65 27.52
C ALA A 8 18.73 14.01 26.16
N SER A 9 18.85 12.69 26.09
CA SER A 9 18.46 11.91 24.93
C SER A 9 17.01 12.24 24.60
N ARG A 10 16.81 13.00 23.53
CA ARG A 10 15.49 13.43 23.08
C ARG A 10 14.71 12.19 22.70
N THR A 11 13.87 11.69 23.60
CA THR A 11 12.92 10.63 23.25
C THR A 11 11.98 11.19 22.19
N PRO A 12 11.69 10.44 21.11
CA PRO A 12 10.71 10.89 20.15
C PRO A 12 9.38 11.05 20.90
N GLY A 13 8.89 12.30 20.97
CA GLY A 13 7.60 12.58 21.60
C GLY A 13 6.50 11.82 20.87
N HIS A 14 5.48 11.39 21.62
CA HIS A 14 4.30 10.76 21.03
C HIS A 14 3.20 11.82 20.82
N VAL A 15 2.46 11.67 19.72
CA VAL A 15 1.26 12.47 19.43
C VAL A 15 0.04 11.56 19.35
N LEU A 16 -1.16 12.11 19.59
CA LEU A 16 -2.38 11.34 19.43
C LEU A 16 -2.81 11.34 17.96
N CYS A 17 -3.25 10.19 17.47
CA CYS A 17 -3.89 10.09 16.15
C CYS A 17 -5.15 10.97 16.11
N CYS A 18 -5.29 11.82 15.09
CA CYS A 18 -6.41 12.77 14.99
C CYS A 18 -7.80 12.11 14.82
N GLU A 19 -7.84 10.84 14.40
CA GLU A 19 -9.08 10.08 14.19
C GLU A 19 -9.55 9.26 15.39
N CYS A 20 -8.64 8.47 15.99
CA CYS A 20 -8.99 7.49 17.03
C CYS A 20 -8.31 7.74 18.39
N GLY A 21 -7.42 8.73 18.49
CA GLY A 21 -6.76 9.09 19.75
C GLY A 21 -5.65 8.15 20.22
N VAL A 22 -5.28 7.11 19.46
CA VAL A 22 -4.18 6.22 19.84
C VAL A 22 -2.83 6.97 19.81
N PRO A 23 -1.93 6.78 20.79
CA PRO A 23 -0.60 7.39 20.77
C PRO A 23 0.26 6.80 19.64
N ILE A 24 0.86 7.65 18.83
CA ILE A 24 1.70 7.31 17.68
C ILE A 24 3.00 8.13 17.67
N SER A 25 4.00 7.65 16.92
CA SER A 25 5.13 8.51 16.54
C SER A 25 4.64 9.58 15.54
N PRO A 26 5.05 10.86 15.71
CA PRO A 26 4.61 11.95 14.85
C PRO A 26 4.95 11.67 13.38
N ASN A 27 3.97 11.90 12.51
CA ASN A 27 4.09 11.75 11.07
C ASN A 27 3.33 12.89 10.36
N PRO A 28 3.62 13.20 9.08
CA PRO A 28 2.99 14.33 8.38
C PRO A 28 1.46 14.26 8.28
N ALA A 29 0.88 13.05 8.38
CA ALA A 29 -0.55 12.85 8.32
C ALA A 29 -1.24 12.96 9.69
N ASN A 30 -0.49 12.90 10.80
CA ASN A 30 -0.99 12.81 12.18
C ASN A 30 -2.06 11.70 12.38
N ILE A 31 -1.99 10.65 11.55
CA ILE A 31 -2.94 9.54 11.51
C ILE A 31 -2.19 8.22 11.77
N CYS A 32 -2.80 7.31 12.51
CA CYS A 32 -2.25 5.98 12.74
C CYS A 32 -2.42 5.07 11.52
N VAL A 33 -1.57 4.03 11.39
CA VAL A 33 -1.60 3.13 10.22
C VAL A 33 -2.96 2.45 10.02
N ALA A 34 -3.68 2.15 11.10
CA ALA A 34 -5.02 1.55 11.03
C ALA A 34 -6.04 2.50 10.39
N CYS A 35 -6.15 3.74 10.89
CA CYS A 35 -7.04 4.75 10.34
C CYS A 35 -6.67 5.15 8.91
N LEU A 36 -5.37 5.16 8.57
CA LEU A 36 -4.91 5.44 7.21
C LEU A 36 -5.40 4.36 6.23
N ARG A 37 -5.25 3.07 6.59
CA ARG A 37 -5.73 1.94 5.77
C ARG A 37 -7.24 1.92 5.60
N SER A 38 -8.00 2.40 6.58
CA SER A 38 -9.46 2.47 6.45
C SER A 38 -9.95 3.63 5.58
N LYS A 39 -9.16 4.71 5.45
CA LYS A 39 -9.55 5.92 4.71
C LYS A 39 -9.00 5.98 3.30
N VAL A 40 -7.81 5.41 3.06
CA VAL A 40 -7.12 5.52 1.78
C VAL A 40 -7.14 4.17 1.06
N ASP A 41 -7.98 4.08 0.03
CA ASP A 41 -8.00 2.93 -0.88
C ASP A 41 -7.10 3.20 -2.09
N ILE A 42 -5.90 2.62 -2.08
CA ILE A 42 -4.96 2.71 -3.21
C ILE A 42 -5.41 1.91 -4.44
N SER A 43 -6.40 1.03 -4.29
CA SER A 43 -6.96 0.22 -5.39
C SER A 43 -8.13 0.90 -6.10
N GLN A 44 -8.50 2.11 -5.68
CA GLN A 44 -9.57 2.88 -6.30
C GLN A 44 -9.30 3.04 -7.80
N GLY A 45 -10.30 2.66 -8.61
CA GLY A 45 -10.21 2.71 -10.08
C GLY A 45 -9.61 1.45 -10.73
N ILE A 46 -9.09 0.49 -9.95
CA ILE A 46 -8.61 -0.78 -10.48
C ILE A 46 -9.79 -1.77 -10.56
N PRO A 47 -10.11 -2.32 -11.75
CA PRO A 47 -11.20 -3.28 -11.88
C PRO A 47 -10.85 -4.58 -11.13
N LYS A 48 -11.80 -5.07 -10.33
CA LYS A 48 -11.65 -6.31 -9.55
C LYS A 48 -11.81 -7.59 -10.40
N GLN A 49 -12.34 -7.45 -11.60
CA GLN A 49 -12.57 -8.54 -12.54
C GLN A 49 -12.29 -8.05 -13.97
N VAL A 50 -11.71 -8.92 -14.79
CA VAL A 50 -11.46 -8.69 -16.20
C VAL A 50 -11.79 -9.95 -16.99
N SER A 51 -12.31 -9.78 -18.20
CA SER A 51 -12.53 -10.87 -19.15
C SER A 51 -11.29 -11.07 -20.02
N ILE A 52 -10.78 -12.29 -20.11
CA ILE A 52 -9.66 -12.67 -20.99
C ILE A 52 -10.17 -13.71 -21.99
N SER A 53 -9.88 -13.51 -23.27
CA SER A 53 -10.26 -14.46 -24.32
C SER A 53 -9.21 -15.58 -24.44
N PHE A 54 -9.65 -16.83 -24.42
CA PHE A 54 -8.81 -18.01 -24.53
C PHE A 54 -9.28 -18.91 -25.68
N CYS A 55 -8.34 -19.32 -26.55
CA CYS A 55 -8.63 -20.22 -27.66
C CYS A 55 -8.28 -21.68 -27.29
N LYS A 56 -9.28 -22.56 -27.24
CA LYS A 56 -9.10 -23.98 -26.90
C LYS A 56 -8.32 -24.78 -27.95
N GLN A 57 -8.39 -24.41 -29.23
CA GLN A 57 -7.64 -25.11 -30.30
C GLN A 57 -6.16 -24.75 -30.30
N CYS A 58 -5.83 -23.48 -30.10
CA CYS A 58 -4.45 -23.00 -30.15
C CYS A 58 -3.77 -23.00 -28.78
N GLN A 59 -4.53 -23.18 -27.69
CA GLN A 59 -4.06 -23.05 -26.30
C GLN A 59 -3.37 -21.69 -26.05
N ARG A 60 -3.98 -20.60 -26.54
CA ARG A 60 -3.44 -19.24 -26.46
C ARG A 60 -4.42 -18.27 -25.81
N TYR A 61 -3.88 -17.29 -25.11
CA TYR A 61 -4.61 -16.17 -24.53
C TYR A 61 -4.46 -14.93 -25.41
N PHE A 62 -5.56 -14.20 -25.58
CA PHE A 62 -5.57 -12.94 -26.32
C PHE A 62 -5.08 -11.80 -25.42
N GLN A 63 -4.03 -11.13 -25.86
CA GLN A 63 -3.55 -9.88 -25.30
C GLN A 63 -3.92 -8.73 -26.25
N PRO A 64 -4.92 -7.89 -25.90
CA PRO A 64 -5.25 -6.73 -26.71
C PRO A 64 -4.03 -5.81 -26.87
N PRO A 65 -3.84 -5.19 -28.04
CA PRO A 65 -4.81 -4.98 -29.12
C PRO A 65 -4.91 -6.09 -30.20
N GLY A 66 -4.04 -7.11 -30.19
CA GLY A 66 -4.04 -8.10 -31.29
C GLY A 66 -3.13 -9.32 -31.11
N ALA A 67 -2.39 -9.40 -30.01
CA ALA A 67 -1.41 -10.45 -29.80
C ALA A 67 -2.06 -11.72 -29.20
N TRP A 68 -1.52 -12.88 -29.55
CA TRP A 68 -1.91 -14.16 -28.96
C TRP A 68 -0.69 -14.83 -28.35
N VAL A 69 -0.72 -15.07 -27.05
CA VAL A 69 0.40 -15.63 -26.29
C VAL A 69 0.05 -17.04 -25.85
N GLN A 70 0.97 -17.97 -26.06
CA GLN A 70 0.86 -19.32 -25.51
C GLN A 70 1.46 -19.30 -24.11
N CYS A 71 0.65 -19.61 -23.10
CA CYS A 71 1.08 -19.76 -21.72
C CYS A 71 0.28 -20.87 -21.06
N ALA A 72 0.96 -21.66 -20.22
CA ALA A 72 0.31 -22.61 -19.33
C ALA A 72 -0.33 -21.86 -18.15
N LEU A 73 -1.30 -22.48 -17.49
CA LEU A 73 -1.81 -21.96 -16.23
C LEU A 73 -0.64 -21.87 -15.22
N GLU A 74 -0.57 -20.79 -14.45
CA GLU A 74 0.51 -20.54 -13.47
C GLU A 74 1.91 -20.37 -14.07
N SER A 75 2.01 -19.98 -15.35
CA SER A 75 3.29 -19.60 -15.96
C SER A 75 3.92 -18.39 -15.27
N ARG A 76 5.25 -18.39 -15.12
CA ARG A 76 6.05 -17.34 -14.47
C ARG A 76 6.46 -16.21 -15.40
#